data_AF-A0A7X0D4T9-F1
#
_entry.id   AF-A0A7X0D4T9-F1
#
_cell.length_a   1.000
_cell.length_b   1.000
_cell.length_c   1.000
_cell.angle_alpha   90.00
_cell.angle_beta   90.00
_cell.angle_gamma   90.00
#
_symmetry.space_group_name_H-M   'P 1'
#
loop_
_entity.id
_entity.type
_entity.pdbx_description
1 polymer ?
#
loop_
_entity_poly.entity_id
_entity_poly.type
_entity_poly.pdbx_seq_one_letter_code
_entity_poly.pdbx_strand_id
1 'polypeptide(L)'
;MQQTLTGPACPTCRHPSCRAARAADQPLNGGRRAEYAAEHRRADALAARHPGPIIWWGEHTMRYHALTTSGHYEAPDIDELVLLIRRYIEPRGFTGPKGRRSTEPGVALHSAVPTCVARPVPAPSPGERRSGRLPGPLP
;
A
#
# COMPACT_ATOMS: atom_id res chain seq x y z
N MET A 1 -13.46 -9.49 21.91
CA MET A 1 -14.28 -10.53 21.26
C MET A 1 -14.95 -9.90 20.05
N GLN A 2 -14.46 -10.19 18.84
CA GLN A 2 -15.05 -9.67 17.61
C GLN A 2 -16.20 -10.61 17.22
N GLN A 3 -17.44 -10.14 17.29
CA GLN A 3 -18.58 -10.93 16.82
C GLN A 3 -18.58 -10.93 15.28
N THR A 4 -18.37 -12.11 14.71
CA THR A 4 -18.57 -12.35 13.29
C THR A 4 -20.06 -12.27 13.02
N LEU A 5 -20.49 -11.28 12.22
CA LEU A 5 -21.87 -11.17 11.79
C LEU A 5 -22.09 -12.19 10.67
N THR A 6 -22.82 -13.26 10.96
CA THR A 6 -23.28 -14.24 9.98
C THR A 6 -24.52 -13.67 9.27
N GLY A 7 -24.31 -12.71 8.38
CA GLY A 7 -25.39 -12.03 7.64
C GLY A 7 -24.82 -11.11 6.55
N PRO A 8 -25.65 -10.60 5.63
CA PRO A 8 -25.18 -9.68 4.59
C PRO A 8 -24.51 -8.48 5.25
N ALA A 9 -23.29 -8.16 4.80
CA ALA A 9 -22.56 -7.02 5.33
C ALA A 9 -23.37 -5.74 5.09
N CYS A 10 -23.68 -4.99 6.14
CA CYS A 10 -24.43 -3.75 5.95
C CYS A 10 -23.61 -2.82 5.03
N PRO A 11 -24.20 -2.16 4.03
CA PRO A 11 -23.44 -1.37 3.06
C PRO A 11 -22.82 -0.10 3.66
N THR A 12 -23.34 0.39 4.79
CA THR A 12 -23.04 1.74 5.32
C THR A 12 -22.35 1.74 6.68
N CYS A 13 -22.48 0.68 7.47
CA CYS A 13 -21.96 0.69 8.83
C CYS A 13 -20.43 0.57 8.85
N ARG A 14 -19.81 1.11 9.91
CA ARG A 14 -18.36 1.11 10.12
C ARG A 14 -17.87 -0.01 11.05
N HIS A 15 -18.73 -0.97 11.39
CA HIS A 15 -18.34 -2.10 12.22
C HIS A 15 -17.20 -2.89 11.56
N PRO A 16 -16.16 -3.29 12.30
CA PRO A 16 -15.03 -4.02 11.74
C PRO A 16 -15.44 -5.25 10.91
N SER A 17 -16.33 -6.09 11.44
CA SER A 17 -16.79 -7.29 10.74
C SER A 17 -17.50 -6.98 9.42
N CYS A 18 -18.35 -5.95 9.37
CA CYS A 18 -19.01 -5.56 8.12
C CYS A 18 -18.04 -4.98 7.10
N ARG A 19 -17.07 -4.16 7.54
CA ARG A 19 -16.04 -3.66 6.63
C ARG A 19 -15.17 -4.78 6.07
N ALA A 20 -14.76 -5.73 6.92
CA ALA A 20 -13.99 -6.90 6.49
C ALA A 20 -14.74 -7.70 5.43
N ALA A 21 -16.03 -7.95 5.65
CA ALA A 21 -16.87 -8.66 4.71
C ALA A 21 -17.01 -7.90 3.38
N ARG A 22 -17.30 -6.59 3.40
CA ARG A 22 -17.35 -5.78 2.16
C ARG A 22 -16.03 -5.74 1.40
N ALA A 23 -14.91 -5.75 2.14
CA ALA A 23 -13.58 -5.72 1.57
C ALA A 23 -13.18 -7.08 0.98
N ALA A 24 -13.74 -8.19 1.45
CA ALA A 24 -13.34 -9.53 1.05
C ALA A 24 -13.45 -9.77 -0.47
N ASP A 25 -14.50 -9.22 -1.09
CA ASP A 25 -14.79 -9.38 -2.52
C ASP A 25 -14.10 -8.32 -3.41
N GLN A 26 -13.32 -7.42 -2.82
CA GLN A 26 -12.67 -6.34 -3.56
C GLN A 26 -11.29 -6.76 -4.09
N PRO A 27 -10.93 -6.34 -5.32
CA PRO A 27 -9.58 -6.53 -5.81
C PRO A 27 -8.57 -5.73 -4.98
N LEU A 28 -7.34 -6.27 -4.87
CA LEU A 28 -6.21 -5.55 -4.32
C LEU A 28 -5.60 -4.65 -5.39
N ASN A 29 -5.78 -3.33 -5.25
CA ASN A 29 -5.16 -2.34 -6.13
C ASN A 29 -3.88 -1.83 -5.47
N GLY A 30 -2.72 -2.25 -5.98
CA GLY A 30 -1.44 -1.92 -5.34
C GLY A 30 -1.32 -2.49 -3.91
N GLY A 31 -1.98 -3.62 -3.63
CA GLY A 31 -2.01 -4.25 -2.31
C GLY A 31 -3.02 -3.64 -1.32
N ARG A 32 -3.90 -2.74 -1.77
CA ARG A 32 -4.90 -2.06 -0.94
C ARG A 32 -6.31 -2.32 -1.45
N ARG A 33 -7.29 -2.48 -0.55
CA ARG A 33 -8.72 -2.61 -0.87
C ARG A 33 -9.41 -1.25 -0.85
N ALA A 34 -10.37 -1.05 -1.74
CA ALA A 34 -11.07 0.23 -1.90
C ALA A 34 -11.88 0.63 -0.66
N GLU A 35 -12.42 -0.34 0.09
CA GLU A 35 -13.12 -0.15 1.37
C GLU A 35 -12.30 0.69 2.34
N TYR A 36 -10.97 0.57 2.34
CA TYR A 36 -10.06 1.23 3.27
C TYR A 36 -9.27 2.41 2.65
N ALA A 37 -9.69 2.90 1.49
CA ALA A 37 -8.96 3.93 0.75
C ALA A 37 -8.83 5.26 1.51
N ALA A 38 -9.77 5.58 2.42
CA ALA A 38 -9.68 6.79 3.24
C ALA A 38 -8.57 6.67 4.29
N GLU A 39 -8.47 5.53 4.95
CA GLU A 39 -7.46 5.24 5.97
C GLU A 39 -6.07 5.19 5.36
N HIS A 40 -5.92 4.54 4.19
CA HIS A 40 -4.66 4.55 3.44
C HIS A 40 -4.19 5.96 3.10
N ARG A 41 -5.07 6.81 2.56
CA ARG A 41 -4.73 8.21 2.25
C ARG A 41 -4.31 9.00 3.49
N ARG A 42 -4.96 8.75 4.63
CA ARG A 42 -4.60 9.39 5.90
C ARG A 42 -3.23 8.93 6.41
N ALA A 43 -2.94 7.64 6.32
CA ALA A 43 -1.63 7.08 6.68
C ALA A 43 -0.52 7.64 5.78
N ASP A 44 -0.75 7.69 4.46
CA ASP A 44 0.20 8.26 3.50
C ASP A 44 0.45 9.75 3.78
N ALA A 45 -0.61 10.52 4.06
CA ALA A 45 -0.49 11.92 4.40
C ALA A 45 0.27 12.14 5.72
N LEU A 46 0.16 11.21 6.67
CA LEU A 46 0.94 11.26 7.91
C LEU A 46 2.41 10.90 7.66
N ALA A 47 2.68 9.86 6.89
CA ALA A 47 4.04 9.47 6.49
C ALA A 47 4.77 10.64 5.82
N ALA A 48 4.09 11.37 4.93
CA ALA A 48 4.65 12.53 4.25
C ALA A 48 5.04 13.68 5.20
N ARG A 49 4.38 13.80 6.37
CA ARG A 49 4.67 14.85 7.37
C ARG A 49 5.71 14.44 8.41
N HIS A 50 5.97 13.14 8.57
CA HIS A 50 6.87 12.61 9.59
C HIS A 50 7.95 11.75 8.93
N PRO A 51 9.09 12.34 8.54
CA PRO A 51 10.20 11.57 7.99
C PRO A 51 10.83 10.69 9.07
N GLY A 52 11.15 9.44 8.71
CA GLY A 52 11.80 8.45 9.59
C GLY A 52 10.93 7.23 9.86
N PRO A 53 9.71 7.38 10.40
CA PRO A 53 8.78 6.28 10.60
C PRO A 53 8.20 5.75 9.29
N ILE A 54 8.04 4.44 9.20
CA ILE A 54 7.18 3.80 8.19
C ILE A 54 5.77 3.77 8.76
N ILE A 55 4.82 4.43 8.11
CA ILE A 55 3.43 4.56 8.58
C ILE A 55 2.49 3.92 7.56
N TRP A 56 1.54 3.09 8.02
CA TRP A 56 0.56 2.43 7.15
C TRP A 56 -0.74 2.10 7.88
N TRP A 57 -1.79 1.80 7.10
CA TRP A 57 -3.04 1.22 7.62
C TRP A 57 -3.03 -0.30 7.46
N GLY A 58 -3.27 -1.04 8.54
CA GLY A 58 -3.40 -2.49 8.53
C GLY A 58 -4.84 -2.91 8.28
N GLU A 59 -5.15 -3.44 7.10
CA GLU A 59 -6.53 -3.83 6.74
C GLU A 59 -7.06 -4.99 7.58
N HIS A 60 -6.19 -5.94 7.96
CA HIS A 60 -6.57 -7.09 8.77
C HIS A 60 -6.76 -6.73 10.25
N THR A 61 -5.94 -5.81 10.76
CA THR A 61 -6.01 -5.35 12.16
C THR A 61 -7.02 -4.21 12.33
N MET A 62 -7.35 -3.51 11.25
CA MET A 62 -8.11 -2.26 11.24
C MET A 62 -7.53 -1.21 12.18
N ARG A 63 -6.21 -1.04 12.11
CA ARG A 63 -5.44 -0.09 12.92
C ARG A 63 -4.41 0.61 12.06
N TYR A 64 -4.06 1.84 12.44
CA TYR A 64 -2.85 2.49 11.96
C TYR A 64 -1.64 1.89 12.64
N HIS A 65 -0.57 1.76 11.89
CA HIS A 65 0.71 1.25 12.38
C HIS A 65 1.82 2.24 12.07
N ALA A 66 2.81 2.30 12.95
CA ALA A 66 4.07 2.98 12.71
C ALA A 66 5.23 2.10 13.15
N LEU A 67 6.18 1.87 12.25
CA LEU A 67 7.46 1.25 12.56
C LEU A 67 8.53 2.33 12.59
N THR A 68 9.29 2.35 13.68
CA THR A 68 10.27 3.37 13.99
C THR A 68 11.57 2.69 14.41
N THR A 69 12.65 3.45 14.56
CA THR A 69 13.90 2.92 15.14
C THR A 69 13.74 2.49 16.61
N SER A 70 12.73 3.00 17.30
CA SER A 70 12.45 2.72 18.71
C SER A 70 11.46 1.57 18.92
N GLY A 71 10.77 1.13 17.86
CA GLY A 71 9.79 0.05 17.95
C GLY A 71 8.60 0.19 16.99
N HIS A 72 7.65 -0.73 17.15
CA HIS A 72 6.38 -0.80 16.42
C HIS A 72 5.24 -0.32 17.31
N TYR A 73 4.39 0.56 16.76
CA TYR A 73 3.24 1.14 17.43
C TYR A 73 1.98 0.92 16.61
N GLU A 74 0.85 0.76 17.28
CA GLU A 74 -0.45 0.60 16.65
C GLU A 74 -1.53 1.39 17.38
N ALA A 75 -2.47 1.96 16.62
CA ALA A 75 -3.58 2.74 17.16
C ALA A 75 -4.83 2.59 16.28
N PRO A 76 -6.05 2.62 16.87
CA PRO A 76 -7.30 2.54 16.12
C PRO A 76 -7.57 3.83 15.32
N ASP A 77 -7.01 4.96 15.77
CA ASP A 77 -7.20 6.28 15.18
C ASP A 77 -5.86 6.94 14.85
N ILE A 78 -5.89 7.85 13.87
CA ILE A 78 -4.69 8.52 13.39
C ILE A 78 -4.12 9.49 14.42
N ASP A 79 -4.96 10.20 15.18
CA ASP A 79 -4.52 11.18 16.17
C ASP A 79 -3.83 10.48 17.35
N GLU A 80 -4.35 9.32 17.77
CA GLU A 80 -3.72 8.47 18.77
C GLU A 80 -2.33 7.98 18.29
N LEU A 81 -2.21 7.60 17.01
CA LEU A 81 -0.91 7.25 16.45
C LEU A 81 0.07 8.44 16.48
N VAL A 82 -0.39 9.66 16.16
CA VAL A 82 0.46 10.86 16.22
C VAL A 82 0.99 11.10 17.63
N LEU A 83 0.15 10.92 18.66
CA LEU A 83 0.58 11.07 20.05
C LEU A 83 1.65 10.04 20.43
N LEU A 84 1.49 8.77 20.01
CA LEU A 84 2.49 7.73 20.23
C LEU A 84 3.82 8.07 19.54
N ILE A 85 3.76 8.39 18.26
CA ILE A 85 4.94 8.73 17.45
C ILE A 85 5.68 9.93 18.07
N ARG A 86 5.00 11.02 18.40
CA ARG A 86 5.65 12.20 19.00
C ARG A 86 6.35 11.88 20.31
N ARG A 87 5.72 11.07 21.16
CA ARG A 87 6.27 10.70 22.48
C ARG A 87 7.53 9.85 22.40
N TYR A 88 7.66 9.02 21.36
CA TYR A 88 8.73 8.04 21.26
C TYR A 88 9.76 8.35 20.16
N ILE A 89 9.52 9.36 19.32
CA ILE A 89 10.38 9.71 18.18
C ILE A 89 11.14 11.03 18.40
N GLU A 90 10.74 11.88 19.35
CA GLU A 90 11.55 13.02 19.78
C GLU A 90 11.80 13.02 21.30
N PRO A 91 13.05 13.21 21.81
CA PRO A 91 14.28 13.61 21.12
C PRO A 91 15.42 12.60 21.29
N ARG A 92 15.78 11.91 20.21
CA ARG A 92 17.20 11.74 19.90
C ARG A 92 17.38 12.25 18.50
N GLY A 93 18.02 13.42 18.41
CA GLY A 93 18.39 14.02 17.16
C GLY A 93 18.94 12.94 16.24
N PHE A 94 18.34 12.80 15.08
CA PHE A 94 18.91 12.04 14.00
C PHE A 94 20.24 12.70 13.65
N THR A 95 21.32 12.32 14.34
CA THR A 95 22.64 12.42 13.76
C THR A 95 22.64 11.38 12.67
N GLY A 96 22.18 11.77 11.48
CA GLY A 96 22.45 11.01 10.27
C GLY A 96 23.94 10.65 10.26
N PRO A 97 24.34 9.54 9.61
CA PRO A 97 25.75 9.14 9.59
C PRO A 97 26.57 10.37 9.18
N LYS A 98 27.36 10.91 10.13
CA LYS A 98 28.29 12.00 9.85
C LYS A 98 29.09 11.50 8.68
N GLY A 99 28.96 12.18 7.54
CA GLY A 99 29.69 11.85 6.33
C GLY A 99 31.13 11.58 6.73
N ARG A 100 31.57 10.32 6.62
CA ARG A 100 32.99 10.07 6.50
C ARG A 100 33.34 10.81 5.23
N ARG A 101 34.10 11.91 5.38
CA ARG A 101 34.90 12.45 4.28
C ARG A 101 35.76 11.27 3.82
N SER A 102 35.31 10.58 2.78
CA SER A 102 36.19 9.73 1.99
C SER A 102 37.05 10.73 1.22
N THR A 103 38.26 10.93 1.71
CA THR A 103 39.37 11.43 0.90
C THR A 103 39.65 10.35 -0.12
N GLU A 104 38.95 10.39 -1.26
CA GLU A 104 39.35 9.68 -2.47
C GLU A 104 39.25 10.65 -3.65
N PRO A 105 40.32 10.80 -4.44
CA PRO A 105 40.33 11.69 -5.58
C PRO A 105 39.61 11.04 -6.77
N GLY A 106 38.59 11.73 -7.28
CA GLY A 106 38.19 11.79 -8.69
C GLY A 106 37.90 10.47 -9.43
N VAL A 107 36.62 10.09 -9.49
CA VAL A 107 36.05 9.48 -10.70
C VAL A 107 34.64 10.05 -10.93
N ALA A 108 34.38 10.45 -12.18
CA ALA A 108 33.24 11.23 -12.63
C ALA A 108 31.87 10.60 -12.37
N LEU A 109 30.90 11.46 -12.01
CA LEU A 109 29.47 11.18 -11.97
C LEU A 109 28.97 10.75 -13.37
N HIS A 110 28.46 9.53 -13.48
CA HIS A 110 27.39 9.22 -14.43
C HIS A 110 26.11 9.00 -13.63
N SER A 111 25.19 9.94 -13.78
CA SER A 111 23.85 9.95 -13.24
C SER A 111 23.06 8.76 -13.79
N ALA A 112 22.83 7.72 -12.98
CA ALA A 112 21.91 6.64 -13.30
C ALA A 112 20.58 6.88 -12.55
N VAL A 113 19.65 7.53 -13.25
CA VAL A 113 18.23 7.49 -12.91
C VAL A 113 17.77 6.04 -13.08
N PRO A 114 17.14 5.39 -12.10
CA PRO A 114 16.47 4.11 -12.35
C PRO A 114 15.18 4.40 -13.10
N THR A 115 15.25 4.43 -14.44
CA THR A 115 14.06 4.38 -15.28
C THR A 115 13.47 2.99 -15.14
N CYS A 116 12.30 2.90 -14.51
CA CYS A 116 11.46 1.72 -14.54
C CYS A 116 11.08 1.43 -15.99
N VAL A 117 11.83 0.55 -16.67
CA VAL A 117 11.45 0.05 -17.98
C VAL A 117 10.32 -0.95 -17.78
N ALA A 118 9.09 -0.52 -18.07
CA ALA A 118 7.97 -1.43 -18.27
C ALA A 118 8.35 -2.42 -19.39
N ARG A 119 8.28 -3.73 -19.10
CA ARG A 119 8.42 -4.75 -20.13
C ARG A 119 7.28 -4.57 -21.16
N PRO A 120 7.55 -4.55 -22.47
CA PRO A 120 6.49 -4.57 -23.47
C PRO A 120 5.74 -5.90 -23.41
N VAL A 121 4.41 -5.83 -23.33
CA VAL A 121 3.52 -6.97 -23.57
C VAL A 121 3.62 -7.31 -25.07
N PRO A 122 3.89 -8.56 -25.47
CA PRO A 122 3.90 -8.93 -26.88
C PRO A 122 2.48 -8.80 -27.46
N ALA A 123 2.37 -8.13 -28.60
CA ALA A 123 1.13 -8.04 -29.36
C ALA A 123 0.67 -9.43 -29.85
N PRO A 124 -0.64 -9.69 -29.94
CA PRO A 124 -1.14 -10.91 -30.56
C PRO A 124 -0.83 -10.91 -32.06
N SER A 125 -0.30 -12.03 -32.55
CA SER A 125 0.04 -12.26 -33.95
C SER A 125 -1.19 -12.11 -34.87
N PRO A 126 -1.07 -11.44 -36.03
CA PRO A 126 -2.14 -11.39 -37.01
C PRO A 126 -2.07 -12.62 -37.90
N GLY A 127 -3.01 -13.55 -37.74
CA GLY A 127 -3.29 -14.54 -38.79
C GLY A 127 -3.61 -15.94 -38.31
N GLU A 128 -4.86 -16.17 -37.93
CA GLU A 128 -5.51 -17.43 -38.34
C GLU A 128 -6.99 -17.13 -38.62
N ARG A 129 -7.27 -16.72 -39.86
CA ARG A 129 -8.60 -16.81 -40.44
C ARG A 129 -8.96 -18.30 -40.53
N ARG A 130 -9.56 -18.85 -39.48
CA ARG A 130 -10.33 -20.09 -39.61
C ARG A 130 -11.67 -19.74 -40.23
N SER A 131 -11.75 -20.01 -41.53
CA SER A 131 -12.99 -20.09 -42.29
C SER A 131 -14.03 -20.89 -41.52
N GLY A 132 -14.98 -20.18 -40.91
CA GLY A 132 -16.25 -20.74 -40.46
C GLY A 132 -17.03 -21.17 -41.70
N ARG A 133 -16.90 -22.46 -42.04
CA ARG A 133 -17.76 -23.14 -43.00
C ARG A 133 -19.17 -23.15 -42.39
N LEU A 134 -20.08 -22.37 -42.98
CA LEU A 134 -21.50 -22.41 -42.67
C LEU A 134 -22.02 -23.85 -42.88
N PRO A 135 -22.71 -24.46 -41.91
CA PRO A 135 -23.54 -25.63 -42.22
C PRO A 135 -24.76 -25.14 -43.00
N GLY A 136 -24.89 -25.60 -44.25
CA GLY A 136 -26.10 -25.39 -45.03
C GLY A 136 -27.28 -26.18 -44.44
N PRO A 137 -28.53 -25.73 -44.61
CA PRO A 137 -29.69 -26.55 -44.32
C PRO A 137 -30.13 -27.34 -45.56
N LEU A 138 -30.34 -28.64 -45.38
CA LEU A 138 -31.19 -29.52 -46.21
C LEU A 138 -31.87 -30.51 -45.25
N PRO A 139 -33.03 -31.11 -45.58
CA PRO A 139 -34.02 -30.76 -46.61
C PRO A 139 -35.25 -30.03 -46.06
#